data_AF-A0A9D8JVZ2-F1
#
_entry.id   AF-A0A9D8JVZ2-F1
#
_cell.length_a   1.000
_cell.length_b   1.000
_cell.length_c   1.000
_cell.angle_alpha   90.00
_cell.angle_beta   90.00
_cell.angle_gamma   90.00
#
_symmetry.space_group_name_H-M   'P 1'
#
loop_
_entity.id
_entity.type
_entity.pdbx_description
1 polymer ?
#
loop_
_entity_poly.entity_id
_entity_poly.type
_entity_poly.pdbx_seq_one_letter_code
_entity_poly.pdbx_strand_id
1 'polypeptide(L)'
;MLSACVAGWARLTASPESNGRAALFGALAGLAVLARSDVGLIIGVLSLWLILKKRWTAFAIAMVAAVAVVAPWFVWSWQRVGTVVQSSAAAIPSLVAYRIQSGGDVWGSVLFPIINYSFRYLIIYPGVALIALIVGALFVRVGRVRLTSARAARLWLPLARALLIVFVHTFVRWYPRGWYFAPLAWGAALVAGPTFAAGLAAPIGKRFGVWVAVALGLIVIGQSIKMIGQPEYKWQSDMRAGAEWLAQNVSGDETVGAFNAGIYAYYSGRRVLSLDGLVDWDAIEARQEKRLLDYFVERGGTLIIDHEAYAIGSFSPFFGARTLEPITQLPTLDGTYGPIVVYRVK
;
A
#
# COMPACT_ATOMS: atom_id res chain seq x y z
N MET A 1 -17.15 0.16 -1.10
CA MET A 1 -17.26 -0.38 -2.47
C MET A 1 -16.93 -1.85 -2.57
N LEU A 2 -15.72 -2.28 -2.19
CA LEU A 2 -15.34 -3.70 -2.34
C LEU A 2 -16.19 -4.70 -1.55
N SER A 3 -16.61 -4.38 -0.32
CA SER A 3 -17.54 -5.25 0.42
C SER A 3 -18.87 -5.44 -0.32
N ALA A 4 -19.35 -4.40 -1.01
CA ALA A 4 -20.54 -4.47 -1.86
C ALA A 4 -20.29 -5.32 -3.12
N CYS A 5 -19.10 -5.22 -3.73
CA CYS A 5 -18.68 -6.06 -4.85
C CYS A 5 -18.66 -7.56 -4.45
N VAL A 6 -18.05 -7.90 -3.31
CA VAL A 6 -18.02 -9.29 -2.79
C VAL A 6 -19.44 -9.78 -2.44
N ALA A 7 -20.28 -8.93 -1.83
CA ALA A 7 -21.67 -9.28 -1.56
C ALA A 7 -22.47 -9.49 -2.86
N GLY A 8 -22.25 -8.67 -3.88
CA GLY A 8 -22.82 -8.81 -5.22
C GLY A 8 -22.44 -10.15 -5.86
N TRP A 9 -21.15 -10.50 -5.82
CA TRP A 9 -20.65 -11.80 -6.29
C TRP A 9 -21.26 -12.98 -5.54
N ALA A 10 -21.37 -12.89 -4.20
CA ALA A 10 -21.97 -13.95 -3.39
C ALA A 10 -23.45 -14.16 -3.71
N ARG A 11 -24.20 -13.07 -3.94
CA ARG A 11 -25.60 -13.13 -4.39
C ARG A 11 -25.72 -13.70 -5.80
N LEU A 12 -24.83 -13.28 -6.69
CA LEU A 12 -24.78 -13.79 -8.07
C LEU A 12 -24.59 -15.30 -8.05
N THR A 13 -23.60 -15.82 -7.32
CA THR A 13 -23.29 -17.25 -7.24
C THR A 13 -24.35 -18.10 -6.51
N ALA A 14 -25.11 -17.53 -5.59
CA ALA A 14 -26.10 -18.26 -4.79
C ALA A 14 -27.48 -18.44 -5.45
N SER A 15 -27.73 -17.85 -6.62
CA SER A 15 -29.05 -17.82 -7.26
C SER A 15 -28.98 -18.11 -8.75
N PRO A 16 -30.10 -18.47 -9.42
CA PRO A 16 -30.16 -18.56 -10.88
C PRO A 16 -29.62 -17.28 -11.53
N GLU A 17 -29.02 -17.42 -12.72
CA GLU A 17 -28.38 -16.29 -13.40
C GLU A 17 -29.37 -15.16 -13.63
N SER A 18 -29.04 -13.97 -13.12
CA SER A 18 -29.80 -12.74 -13.33
C SER A 18 -28.87 -11.72 -13.95
N ASN A 19 -29.15 -11.32 -15.19
CA ASN A 19 -28.36 -10.35 -15.96
C ASN A 19 -28.15 -9.06 -15.16
N GLY A 20 -29.19 -8.57 -14.47
CA GLY A 20 -29.10 -7.37 -13.63
C GLY A 20 -28.13 -7.52 -12.45
N ARG A 21 -28.07 -8.69 -11.81
CA ARG A 21 -27.10 -8.95 -10.73
C ARG A 21 -25.67 -9.01 -11.24
N ALA A 22 -25.48 -9.59 -12.43
CA ALA A 22 -24.17 -9.66 -13.07
C ALA A 22 -23.68 -8.26 -13.46
N ALA A 23 -24.55 -7.44 -14.05
CA ALA A 23 -24.26 -6.04 -14.40
C ALA A 23 -23.93 -5.20 -13.16
N LEU A 24 -24.71 -5.32 -12.09
CA LEU A 24 -24.44 -4.63 -10.82
C LEU A 24 -23.10 -5.05 -10.21
N PHE A 25 -22.79 -6.35 -10.20
CA PHE A 25 -21.48 -6.85 -9.76
C PHE A 25 -20.35 -6.24 -10.60
N GLY A 26 -20.48 -6.25 -11.93
CA GLY A 26 -19.53 -5.65 -12.85
C GLY A 26 -19.30 -4.16 -12.60
N ALA A 27 -20.37 -3.38 -12.47
CA ALA A 27 -20.29 -1.95 -12.18
C ALA A 27 -19.59 -1.67 -10.83
N LEU A 28 -19.95 -2.41 -9.78
CA LEU A 28 -19.30 -2.31 -8.47
C LEU A 28 -17.83 -2.75 -8.50
N ALA A 29 -17.49 -3.73 -9.34
CA ALA A 29 -16.12 -4.17 -9.57
C ALA A 29 -15.31 -3.07 -10.27
N GLY A 30 -15.84 -2.48 -11.35
CA GLY A 30 -15.19 -1.37 -12.04
C GLY A 30 -14.96 -0.16 -11.13
N LEU A 31 -15.98 0.23 -10.37
CA LEU A 31 -15.88 1.27 -9.36
C LEU A 31 -14.81 0.94 -8.30
N ALA A 32 -14.73 -0.31 -7.85
CA ALA A 32 -13.71 -0.73 -6.89
C ALA A 32 -12.28 -0.68 -7.45
N VAL A 33 -12.09 -0.96 -8.74
CA VAL A 33 -10.80 -0.80 -9.44
C VAL A 33 -10.41 0.68 -9.55
N LEU A 34 -11.35 1.56 -9.87
CA LEU A 34 -11.09 3.00 -9.90
C LEU A 34 -10.71 3.55 -8.52
N ALA A 35 -11.36 3.07 -7.46
CA ALA A 35 -10.98 3.45 -6.10
C ALA A 35 -9.59 2.92 -5.73
N ARG A 36 -9.23 1.72 -6.18
CA ARG A 36 -7.95 1.06 -5.90
C ARG A 36 -7.63 0.00 -6.97
N SER A 37 -6.60 0.23 -7.76
CA SER A 37 -6.21 -0.65 -8.88
C SER A 37 -5.81 -2.06 -8.42
N ASP A 38 -5.21 -2.20 -7.24
CA ASP A 38 -4.83 -3.48 -6.63
C ASP A 38 -6.05 -4.39 -6.33
N VAL A 39 -7.25 -3.82 -6.25
CA VAL A 39 -8.50 -4.57 -6.09
C VAL A 39 -8.83 -5.41 -7.32
N GLY A 40 -8.30 -5.05 -8.49
CA GLY A 40 -8.44 -5.81 -9.73
C GLY A 40 -7.99 -7.27 -9.59
N LEU A 41 -6.97 -7.55 -8.77
CA LEU A 41 -6.49 -8.91 -8.49
C LEU A 41 -7.59 -9.81 -7.92
N ILE A 42 -8.40 -9.25 -7.01
CA ILE A 42 -9.48 -9.97 -6.34
C ILE A 42 -10.63 -10.18 -7.30
N ILE A 43 -11.00 -9.14 -8.05
CA ILE A 43 -12.05 -9.22 -9.06
C ILE A 43 -11.70 -10.29 -10.10
N GLY A 44 -10.42 -10.40 -10.47
CA GLY A 44 -9.91 -11.49 -11.31
C GLY A 44 -10.19 -12.87 -10.75
N VAL A 45 -9.88 -13.12 -9.47
CA VAL A 45 -10.16 -14.40 -8.79
C VAL A 45 -11.67 -14.68 -8.72
N LEU A 46 -12.48 -13.67 -8.37
CA LEU A 46 -13.95 -13.81 -8.32
C LEU A 46 -14.55 -14.09 -9.69
N SER A 47 -13.97 -13.52 -10.75
CA SER A 47 -14.39 -13.73 -12.14
C SER A 47 -13.98 -15.10 -12.65
N LEU A 48 -12.76 -15.55 -12.32
CA LEU A 48 -12.29 -16.91 -12.60
C LEU A 48 -13.21 -17.96 -11.96
N TRP A 49 -13.74 -17.69 -10.76
CA TRP A 49 -14.73 -18.57 -10.15
C TRP A 49 -16.02 -18.68 -10.98
N LEU A 50 -16.52 -17.58 -11.55
CA LEU A 50 -17.71 -17.61 -12.42
C LEU A 50 -17.44 -18.47 -13.66
N ILE A 51 -16.26 -18.32 -14.26
CA ILE A 51 -15.77 -19.12 -15.38
C ILE A 51 -15.74 -20.61 -15.01
N LEU A 52 -15.11 -20.97 -13.89
CA LEU A 52 -14.99 -22.37 -13.43
C LEU A 52 -16.36 -22.99 -13.10
N LYS A 53 -17.35 -22.17 -12.73
CA LYS A 53 -18.75 -22.61 -12.55
C LYS A 53 -19.57 -22.59 -13.84
N LYS A 54 -18.92 -22.42 -15.00
CA LYS A 54 -19.54 -22.37 -16.34
C LYS A 54 -20.60 -21.27 -16.48
N ARG A 55 -20.45 -20.18 -15.73
CA ARG A 55 -21.36 -19.02 -15.74
C ARG A 55 -20.91 -17.95 -16.71
N TRP A 56 -20.77 -18.34 -17.98
CA TRP A 56 -20.17 -17.51 -19.02
C TRP A 56 -20.96 -16.25 -19.30
N THR A 57 -22.28 -16.33 -19.35
CA THR A 57 -23.17 -15.18 -19.57
C THR A 57 -23.04 -14.16 -18.45
N ALA A 58 -23.12 -14.61 -17.20
CA ALA A 58 -22.94 -13.74 -16.04
C ALA A 58 -21.55 -13.09 -16.02
N PHE A 59 -20.49 -13.84 -16.35
CA PHE A 59 -19.13 -13.31 -16.48
C PHE A 59 -19.04 -12.23 -17.57
N ALA A 60 -19.57 -12.50 -18.77
CA ALA A 60 -19.54 -11.56 -19.89
C ALA A 60 -20.26 -10.25 -19.56
N ILE A 61 -21.47 -10.32 -18.99
CA ILE A 61 -22.24 -9.14 -18.58
C ILE A 61 -21.49 -8.35 -17.50
N ALA A 62 -20.94 -9.03 -16.50
CA ALA A 62 -20.15 -8.37 -15.45
C ALA A 62 -18.89 -7.69 -16.03
N MET A 63 -18.21 -8.34 -16.98
CA MET A 63 -17.02 -7.79 -17.62
C MET A 63 -17.37 -6.54 -18.43
N VAL A 64 -18.43 -6.57 -19.25
CA VAL A 64 -18.88 -5.40 -20.03
C VAL A 64 -19.23 -4.25 -19.10
N ALA A 65 -19.99 -4.50 -18.03
CA ALA A 65 -20.33 -3.46 -17.07
C ALA A 65 -19.10 -2.89 -16.32
N ALA A 66 -18.12 -3.73 -15.97
CA ALA A 66 -16.88 -3.28 -15.34
C ALA A 66 -16.04 -2.43 -16.30
N VAL A 67 -15.89 -2.86 -17.55
CA VAL A 67 -15.17 -2.12 -18.60
C VAL A 67 -15.86 -0.79 -18.88
N ALA A 68 -17.18 -0.75 -19.00
CA ALA A 68 -17.91 0.50 -19.20
C ALA A 68 -17.66 1.54 -18.09
N VAL A 69 -17.45 1.09 -16.85
CA VAL A 69 -17.12 1.96 -15.71
C VAL A 69 -15.65 2.41 -15.73
N VAL A 70 -14.70 1.50 -16.00
CA VAL A 70 -13.27 1.79 -15.89
C VAL A 70 -12.69 2.45 -17.15
N ALA A 71 -13.22 2.13 -18.32
CA ALA A 71 -12.69 2.57 -19.61
C ALA A 71 -12.57 4.10 -19.75
N PRO A 72 -13.53 4.94 -19.30
CA PRO A 72 -13.40 6.39 -19.43
C PRO A 72 -12.12 6.93 -18.77
N TRP A 73 -11.79 6.43 -17.56
CA TRP A 73 -10.56 6.81 -16.87
C TRP A 73 -9.31 6.29 -17.58
N PHE A 74 -9.32 5.06 -18.09
CA PHE A 74 -8.18 4.49 -18.81
C PHE A 74 -7.93 5.19 -20.15
N VAL A 75 -8.98 5.54 -20.90
CA VAL A 75 -8.86 6.31 -22.14
C VAL A 75 -8.28 7.69 -21.82
N TRP A 76 -8.79 8.37 -20.79
CA TRP A 76 -8.23 9.66 -20.36
C TRP A 76 -6.77 9.55 -19.95
N SER A 77 -6.42 8.55 -19.14
CA SER A 77 -5.05 8.29 -18.66
C SER A 77 -4.10 8.02 -19.82
N TRP A 78 -4.52 7.19 -20.78
CA TRP A 78 -3.75 6.90 -21.99
C TRP A 78 -3.53 8.17 -22.83
N GLN A 79 -4.56 8.98 -23.04
CA GLN A 79 -4.45 10.20 -23.83
C GLN A 79 -3.61 11.30 -23.17
N ARG A 80 -3.59 11.36 -21.82
CA ARG A 80 -2.90 12.42 -21.07
C ARG A 80 -1.49 12.04 -20.65
N VAL A 81 -1.26 10.77 -20.35
CA VAL A 81 -0.01 10.28 -19.73
C VAL A 81 0.65 9.19 -20.58
N GLY A 82 0.00 8.70 -21.63
CA GLY A 82 0.56 7.62 -22.48
C GLY A 82 0.52 6.24 -21.82
N THR A 83 -0.14 6.09 -20.66
CA THR A 83 -0.20 4.83 -19.94
C THR A 83 -1.51 4.70 -19.14
N VAL A 84 -1.97 3.45 -18.97
CA VAL A 84 -3.08 3.09 -18.06
C VAL A 84 -2.58 2.60 -16.70
N VAL A 85 -1.26 2.43 -16.56
CA VAL A 85 -0.62 1.96 -15.34
C VAL A 85 -0.26 3.16 -14.48
N GLN A 86 -0.55 3.09 -13.17
CA GLN A 86 -0.16 4.12 -12.23
C GLN A 86 1.37 4.25 -12.18
N SER A 87 1.88 5.48 -12.28
CA SER A 87 3.33 5.78 -12.24
C SER A 87 4.03 5.19 -11.01
N SER A 88 3.39 5.27 -9.84
CA SER A 88 3.88 4.62 -8.61
C SER A 88 4.11 3.11 -8.71
N ALA A 89 3.38 2.40 -9.57
CA ALA A 89 3.57 0.96 -9.79
C ALA A 89 4.82 0.66 -10.63
N ALA A 90 5.36 1.65 -11.36
CA ALA A 90 6.58 1.54 -12.15
C ALA A 90 7.79 2.20 -11.46
N ALA A 91 7.59 3.33 -10.80
CA ALA A 91 8.63 4.17 -10.22
C ALA A 91 9.53 3.43 -9.23
N ILE A 92 8.94 2.82 -8.20
CA ILE A 92 9.73 2.18 -7.14
C ILE A 92 10.33 0.84 -7.59
N PRO A 93 9.61 -0.06 -8.27
CA PRO A 93 10.20 -1.31 -8.74
C PRO A 93 11.40 -1.08 -9.66
N SER A 94 11.38 -0.03 -10.50
CA SER A 94 12.55 0.31 -11.33
C SER A 94 13.72 0.87 -10.52
N LEU A 95 13.48 1.57 -9.40
CA LEU A 95 14.56 1.96 -8.47
C LEU A 95 15.19 0.76 -7.78
N VAL A 96 14.37 -0.21 -7.35
CA VAL A 96 14.85 -1.48 -6.77
C VAL A 96 15.63 -2.29 -7.80
N ALA A 97 15.10 -2.43 -9.02
CA ALA A 97 15.78 -3.11 -10.12
C ALA A 97 17.14 -2.49 -10.43
N TYR A 98 17.22 -1.15 -10.47
CA TYR A 98 18.49 -0.45 -10.66
C TYR A 98 19.52 -0.77 -9.56
N ARG A 99 19.11 -0.77 -8.29
CA ARG A 99 20.00 -1.11 -7.16
C ARG A 99 20.56 -2.53 -7.29
N ILE A 100 19.72 -3.50 -7.66
CA ILE A 100 20.15 -4.88 -7.89
C ILE A 100 21.13 -4.96 -9.07
N GLN A 101 20.80 -4.32 -10.19
CA GLN A 101 21.64 -4.32 -11.40
C GLN A 101 22.99 -3.62 -11.17
N SER A 102 23.05 -2.66 -10.26
CA SER A 102 24.27 -1.94 -9.89
C SER A 102 25.15 -2.69 -8.88
N GLY A 103 24.92 -3.99 -8.68
CA GLY A 103 25.72 -4.82 -7.77
C GLY A 103 25.26 -4.80 -6.31
N GLY A 104 24.05 -4.29 -6.03
CA GLY A 104 23.46 -4.36 -4.70
C GLY A 104 23.17 -5.80 -4.28
N ASP A 105 23.48 -6.14 -3.03
CA ASP A 105 23.17 -7.46 -2.47
C ASP A 105 21.65 -7.69 -2.47
N VAL A 106 21.17 -8.66 -3.25
CA VAL A 106 19.75 -9.04 -3.32
C VAL A 106 19.24 -9.49 -1.96
N TRP A 107 20.09 -10.14 -1.15
CA TRP A 107 19.68 -10.59 0.17
C TRP A 107 19.43 -9.39 1.09
N GLY A 108 20.44 -8.56 1.34
CA GLY A 108 20.37 -7.41 2.24
C GLY A 108 19.49 -6.27 1.73
N SER A 109 19.41 -6.06 0.42
CA SER A 109 18.69 -4.93 -0.17
C SER A 109 17.23 -5.23 -0.48
N VAL A 110 16.87 -6.52 -0.57
CA VAL A 110 15.52 -6.91 -0.99
C VAL A 110 14.92 -8.00 -0.11
N LEU A 111 15.50 -9.19 -0.08
CA LEU A 111 14.87 -10.35 0.57
C LEU A 111 14.80 -10.19 2.08
N PHE A 112 15.88 -9.74 2.71
CA PHE A 112 15.91 -9.50 4.15
C PHE A 112 14.95 -8.38 4.56
N PRO A 113 14.91 -7.19 3.92
CA PRO A 113 13.87 -6.20 4.17
C PRO A 113 12.46 -6.78 3.99
N ILE A 114 12.21 -7.55 2.93
CA ILE A 114 10.92 -8.22 2.71
C ILE A 114 10.55 -9.10 3.90
N ILE A 115 11.44 -9.99 4.30
CA ILE A 115 11.21 -10.95 5.39
C ILE A 115 11.04 -10.19 6.70
N ASN A 116 11.98 -9.31 7.03
CA ASN A 116 12.00 -8.54 8.25
C ASN A 116 10.77 -7.63 8.37
N TYR A 117 10.40 -6.90 7.32
CA TYR A 117 9.19 -6.10 7.31
C TYR A 117 7.93 -6.97 7.41
N SER A 118 7.88 -8.10 6.72
CA SER A 118 6.73 -9.03 6.83
C SER A 118 6.56 -9.53 8.26
N PHE A 119 7.62 -9.99 8.92
CA PHE A 119 7.59 -10.39 10.32
C PHE A 119 7.27 -9.22 11.24
N ARG A 120 7.93 -8.07 11.05
CA ARG A 120 7.68 -6.86 11.80
C ARG A 120 6.21 -6.45 11.70
N TYR A 121 5.61 -6.43 10.52
CA TYR A 121 4.21 -6.04 10.35
C TYR A 121 3.24 -7.09 10.88
N LEU A 122 3.55 -8.38 10.77
CA LEU A 122 2.79 -9.43 11.45
C LEU A 122 2.82 -9.26 12.99
N ILE A 123 3.93 -8.75 13.54
CA ILE A 123 4.15 -8.53 14.99
C ILE A 123 3.75 -7.13 15.47
N ILE A 124 3.68 -6.12 14.61
CA ILE A 124 3.27 -4.74 14.92
C ILE A 124 1.76 -4.54 14.75
N TYR A 125 1.11 -5.24 13.80
CA TYR A 125 -0.34 -5.24 13.67
C TYR A 125 -1.16 -6.29 14.48
N PRO A 126 -0.63 -7.07 15.45
CA PRO A 126 -1.41 -8.06 16.19
C PRO A 126 -2.42 -7.42 17.15
N GLY A 127 -2.44 -6.09 17.30
CA GLY A 127 -3.60 -5.40 17.87
C GLY A 127 -4.90 -5.76 17.15
N VAL A 128 -4.85 -5.93 15.83
CA VAL A 128 -6.01 -6.35 15.02
C VAL A 128 -6.32 -7.84 15.18
N ALA A 129 -5.29 -8.68 15.25
CA ALA A 129 -5.45 -10.13 15.49
C ALA A 129 -6.06 -10.38 16.88
N LEU A 130 -5.62 -9.66 17.93
CA LEU A 130 -6.16 -9.75 19.28
C LEU A 130 -7.57 -9.17 19.38
N ILE A 131 -7.87 -8.04 18.74
CA ILE A 131 -9.25 -7.54 18.63
C ILE A 131 -10.14 -8.62 18.01
N ALA A 132 -9.65 -9.35 17.01
CA ALA A 132 -10.40 -10.44 16.41
C ALA A 132 -10.47 -11.72 17.26
N LEU A 133 -9.46 -11.99 18.09
CA LEU A 133 -9.55 -13.03 19.11
C LEU A 133 -10.60 -12.66 20.18
N ILE A 134 -10.64 -11.39 20.60
CA ILE A 134 -11.62 -10.86 21.56
C ILE A 134 -13.02 -10.88 20.96
N VAL A 135 -13.20 -10.37 19.74
CA VAL A 135 -14.47 -10.38 19.01
C VAL A 135 -14.92 -11.81 18.74
N GLY A 136 -14.02 -12.70 18.31
CA GLY A 136 -14.30 -14.13 18.12
C GLY A 136 -14.72 -14.83 19.41
N ALA A 137 -14.02 -14.55 20.51
CA ALA A 137 -14.37 -15.06 21.84
C ALA A 137 -15.74 -14.52 22.32
N LEU A 138 -16.07 -13.26 22.05
CA LEU A 138 -17.37 -12.66 22.35
C LEU A 138 -18.49 -13.31 21.52
N PHE A 139 -18.29 -13.52 20.21
CA PHE A 139 -19.28 -14.18 19.34
C PHE A 139 -19.57 -15.63 19.75
N VAL A 140 -18.56 -16.37 20.22
CA VAL A 140 -18.72 -17.74 20.69
C VAL A 140 -19.35 -17.79 22.09
N ARG A 141 -18.96 -16.89 23.01
CA ARG A 141 -19.52 -16.82 24.37
C ARG A 141 -20.99 -16.38 24.40
N VAL A 142 -21.42 -15.57 23.42
CA VAL A 142 -22.83 -15.20 23.21
C VAL A 142 -23.64 -16.34 22.55
N GLY A 143 -22.99 -17.45 22.17
CA GLY A 143 -23.66 -18.76 22.00
C GLY A 143 -24.59 -18.93 20.80
N ARG A 144 -24.62 -18.00 19.84
CA ARG A 144 -25.63 -18.02 18.75
C ARG A 144 -25.12 -18.40 17.36
N VAL A 145 -23.82 -18.61 17.15
CA VAL A 145 -23.29 -18.89 15.80
C VAL A 145 -22.51 -20.20 15.77
N ARG A 146 -23.19 -21.30 15.42
CA ARG A 146 -22.51 -22.50 14.90
C ARG A 146 -21.98 -22.16 13.51
N LEU A 147 -20.67 -22.08 13.35
CA LEU A 147 -20.03 -22.00 12.04
C LEU A 147 -20.17 -23.36 11.37
N THR A 148 -21.06 -23.45 10.38
CA THR A 148 -21.05 -24.59 9.45
C THR A 148 -19.76 -24.55 8.63
N SER A 149 -19.30 -25.71 8.14
CA SER A 149 -18.13 -25.81 7.27
C SER A 149 -18.19 -24.84 6.08
N ALA A 150 -19.39 -24.66 5.49
CA ALA A 150 -19.63 -23.72 4.41
C ALA A 150 -19.49 -22.24 4.82
N ARG A 151 -19.86 -21.86 6.05
CA ARG A 151 -19.66 -20.49 6.57
C ARG A 151 -18.19 -20.25 6.94
N ALA A 152 -17.52 -21.25 7.51
CA ALA A 152 -16.08 -21.21 7.80
C ALA A 152 -15.27 -21.04 6.51
N ALA A 153 -15.61 -21.76 5.44
CA ALA A 153 -14.97 -21.62 4.12
C ALA A 153 -15.00 -20.17 3.58
N ARG A 154 -16.09 -19.42 3.86
CA ARG A 154 -16.21 -18.01 3.42
C ARG A 154 -15.28 -17.05 4.17
N LEU A 155 -14.84 -17.40 5.38
CA LEU A 155 -13.89 -16.60 6.16
C LEU A 155 -12.47 -16.67 5.58
N TRP A 156 -12.16 -17.72 4.82
CA TRP A 156 -10.89 -17.85 4.12
C TRP A 156 -10.76 -16.90 2.92
N LEU A 157 -11.88 -16.41 2.36
CA LEU A 157 -11.83 -15.54 1.18
C LEU A 157 -11.14 -14.19 1.46
N PRO A 158 -11.47 -13.45 2.55
CA PRO A 158 -10.69 -12.28 2.97
C PRO A 158 -9.20 -12.56 3.21
N LEU A 159 -8.87 -13.70 3.80
CA LEU A 159 -7.48 -14.09 4.07
C LEU A 159 -6.72 -14.39 2.78
N ALA A 160 -7.28 -15.22 1.89
CA ALA A 160 -6.70 -15.52 0.58
C ALA A 160 -6.47 -14.25 -0.24
N ARG A 161 -7.43 -13.32 -0.20
CA ARG A 161 -7.28 -11.99 -0.81
C ARG A 161 -6.08 -11.24 -0.24
N ALA A 162 -5.95 -11.18 1.08
CA ALA A 162 -4.90 -10.41 1.70
C ALA A 162 -3.52 -11.02 1.44
N LEU A 163 -3.44 -12.35 1.44
CA LEU A 163 -2.26 -13.10 1.03
C LEU A 163 -1.90 -12.80 -0.44
N LEU A 164 -2.88 -12.70 -1.34
CA LEU A 164 -2.63 -12.33 -2.74
C LEU A 164 -2.09 -10.90 -2.89
N ILE A 165 -2.65 -9.94 -2.16
CA ILE A 165 -2.15 -8.55 -2.15
C ILE A 165 -0.71 -8.53 -1.64
N VAL A 166 -0.44 -9.15 -0.49
CA VAL A 166 0.92 -9.23 0.06
C VAL A 166 1.84 -9.94 -0.95
N PHE A 167 1.42 -11.04 -1.55
CA PHE A 167 2.21 -11.77 -2.53
C PHE A 167 2.59 -10.89 -3.73
N VAL A 168 1.62 -10.21 -4.35
CA VAL A 168 1.88 -9.36 -5.50
C VAL A 168 2.78 -8.19 -5.14
N HIS A 169 2.53 -7.50 -4.04
CA HIS A 169 3.34 -6.35 -3.66
C HIS A 169 4.75 -6.74 -3.19
N THR A 170 4.89 -7.91 -2.57
CA THR A 170 6.17 -8.40 -2.06
C THR A 170 7.01 -9.08 -3.14
N PHE A 171 6.46 -10.04 -3.87
CA PHE A 171 7.23 -10.90 -4.77
C PHE A 171 7.14 -10.50 -6.25
N VAL A 172 6.06 -9.83 -6.67
CA VAL A 172 5.92 -9.37 -8.06
C VAL A 172 6.44 -7.95 -8.20
N ARG A 173 6.10 -7.06 -7.26
CA ARG A 173 6.54 -5.66 -7.29
C ARG A 173 7.81 -5.37 -6.50
N TRP A 174 8.32 -6.34 -5.74
CA TRP A 174 9.56 -6.20 -4.95
C TRP A 174 9.50 -5.01 -3.96
N TYR A 175 8.30 -4.72 -3.44
CA TYR A 175 8.04 -3.50 -2.67
C TYR A 175 7.02 -3.71 -1.55
N PRO A 176 7.42 -4.41 -0.47
CA PRO A 176 6.58 -4.58 0.71
C PRO A 176 6.38 -3.23 1.42
N ARG A 177 5.15 -2.94 1.81
CA ARG A 177 4.80 -1.78 2.64
C ARG A 177 3.83 -2.21 3.73
N GLY A 178 3.94 -1.60 4.91
CA GLY A 178 3.15 -1.99 6.08
C GLY A 178 1.65 -2.00 5.84
N TRP A 179 1.15 -1.02 5.09
CA TRP A 179 -0.27 -0.93 4.77
C TRP A 179 -0.81 -2.10 3.92
N TYR A 180 0.03 -2.85 3.20
CA TYR A 180 -0.42 -4.07 2.50
C TYR A 180 -0.69 -5.24 3.46
N PHE A 181 -0.11 -5.20 4.67
CA PHE A 181 -0.33 -6.20 5.71
C PHE A 181 -1.58 -5.91 6.55
N ALA A 182 -2.12 -4.69 6.51
CA ALA A 182 -3.34 -4.38 7.24
C ALA A 182 -4.51 -5.29 6.82
N PRO A 183 -4.85 -5.46 5.52
CA PRO A 183 -5.84 -6.45 5.10
C PRO A 183 -5.52 -7.88 5.55
N LEU A 184 -4.23 -8.25 5.64
CA LEU A 184 -3.80 -9.58 6.08
C LEU A 184 -4.08 -9.78 7.57
N ALA A 185 -3.79 -8.78 8.38
CA ALA A 185 -4.12 -8.78 9.80
C ALA A 185 -5.63 -9.00 9.99
N TRP A 186 -6.48 -8.29 9.23
CA TRP A 186 -7.94 -8.45 9.26
C TRP A 186 -8.43 -9.82 8.73
N GLY A 187 -7.87 -10.31 7.63
CA GLY A 187 -8.22 -11.63 7.08
C GLY A 187 -7.83 -12.76 8.03
N ALA A 188 -6.62 -12.70 8.59
CA ALA A 188 -6.12 -13.67 9.55
C ALA A 188 -6.96 -13.64 10.84
N ALA A 189 -7.29 -12.44 11.32
CA ALA A 189 -8.22 -12.20 12.42
C ALA A 189 -9.55 -12.97 12.27
N LEU A 190 -10.20 -12.85 11.10
CA LEU A 190 -11.49 -13.48 10.84
C LEU A 190 -11.43 -15.02 10.85
N VAL A 191 -10.28 -15.60 10.50
CA VAL A 191 -10.08 -17.06 10.49
C VAL A 191 -9.58 -17.57 11.85
N ALA A 192 -8.62 -16.87 12.45
CA ALA A 192 -8.00 -17.23 13.71
C ALA A 192 -8.95 -17.06 14.89
N GLY A 193 -9.81 -16.03 14.90
CA GLY A 193 -10.75 -15.74 15.97
C GLY A 193 -11.63 -16.93 16.36
N PRO A 194 -12.41 -17.50 15.42
CA PRO A 194 -13.23 -18.68 15.71
C PRO A 194 -12.40 -19.92 16.09
N THR A 195 -11.25 -20.13 15.45
CA THR A 195 -10.36 -21.26 15.74
C THR A 195 -9.82 -21.19 17.17
N PHE A 196 -9.38 -20.00 17.59
CA PHE A 196 -8.90 -19.74 18.94
C PHE A 196 -10.03 -19.86 19.96
N ALA A 197 -11.22 -19.31 19.68
CA ALA A 197 -12.37 -19.43 20.56
C ALA A 197 -12.81 -20.90 20.75
N ALA A 198 -12.77 -21.72 19.69
CA ALA A 198 -12.98 -23.15 19.79
C ALA A 198 -11.89 -23.83 20.64
N GLY A 199 -10.63 -23.43 20.48
CA GLY A 199 -9.51 -23.87 21.31
C GLY A 199 -9.70 -23.54 22.80
N LEU A 200 -10.14 -22.31 23.13
CA LEU A 200 -10.46 -21.89 24.50
C LEU A 200 -11.60 -22.71 25.12
N ALA A 201 -12.53 -23.19 24.31
CA ALA A 201 -13.64 -24.03 24.78
C ALA A 201 -13.22 -25.50 25.03
N ALA A 202 -12.08 -25.96 24.48
CA ALA A 202 -11.55 -27.29 24.72
C ALA A 202 -11.03 -27.45 26.16
N PRO A 203 -10.92 -28.67 26.72
CA PRO A 203 -10.50 -28.89 28.11
C PRO A 203 -9.17 -28.21 28.46
N ILE A 204 -8.17 -28.31 27.57
CA ILE A 204 -6.87 -27.64 27.75
C ILE A 204 -6.98 -26.12 27.67
N GLY A 205 -7.84 -25.60 26.79
CA GLY A 205 -8.12 -24.17 26.66
C GLY A 205 -8.87 -23.60 27.87
N LYS A 206 -9.75 -24.36 28.52
CA LYS A 206 -10.38 -23.92 29.77
C LYS A 206 -9.35 -23.74 30.90
N ARG A 207 -8.30 -24.57 30.93
CA ARG A 207 -7.25 -24.52 31.94
C ARG A 207 -6.22 -23.40 31.69
N PHE A 208 -5.79 -23.21 30.43
CA PHE A 208 -4.68 -22.30 30.09
C PHE A 208 -5.09 -21.09 29.27
N GLY A 209 -6.29 -21.09 28.71
CA GLY A 209 -6.72 -20.12 27.70
C GLY A 209 -6.80 -18.69 28.20
N VAL A 210 -7.17 -18.49 29.48
CA VAL A 210 -7.14 -17.14 30.09
C VAL A 210 -5.72 -16.59 30.13
N TRP A 211 -4.73 -17.42 30.47
CA TRP A 211 -3.33 -17.01 30.50
C TRP A 211 -2.78 -16.72 29.11
N VAL A 212 -3.15 -17.52 28.11
CA VAL A 212 -2.81 -17.24 26.70
C VAL A 212 -3.43 -15.92 26.26
N ALA A 213 -4.71 -15.68 26.57
CA ALA A 213 -5.38 -14.42 26.22
C ALA A 213 -4.73 -13.22 26.91
N VAL A 214 -4.37 -13.34 28.20
CA VAL A 214 -3.65 -12.30 28.95
C VAL A 214 -2.28 -12.04 28.34
N ALA A 215 -1.50 -13.09 28.03
CA ALA A 215 -0.19 -12.96 27.41
C ALA A 215 -0.27 -12.24 26.06
N LEU A 216 -1.23 -12.62 25.21
CA LEU A 216 -1.47 -11.95 23.93
C LEU A 216 -1.93 -10.50 24.12
N GLY A 217 -2.76 -10.24 25.15
CA GLY A 217 -3.17 -8.90 25.57
C GLY A 217 -1.99 -8.00 25.93
N LEU A 218 -1.09 -8.50 26.77
CA LEU A 218 0.12 -7.80 27.18
C LEU A 218 1.07 -7.55 26.01
N ILE A 219 1.20 -8.50 25.08
CA ILE A 219 1.99 -8.30 23.85
C ILE A 219 1.41 -7.13 23.04
N VAL A 220 0.10 -7.08 22.85
CA VAL A 220 -0.54 -5.97 22.10
C VAL A 220 -0.37 -4.63 22.80
N ILE A 221 -0.58 -4.59 24.13
CA ILE A 221 -0.37 -3.36 24.91
C ILE A 221 1.08 -2.90 24.76
N GLY A 222 2.05 -3.79 24.95
CA GLY A 222 3.47 -3.49 24.78
C GLY A 222 3.81 -2.98 23.37
N GLN A 223 3.26 -3.60 22.32
CA GLN A 223 3.45 -3.12 20.95
C GLN A 223 2.77 -1.77 20.71
N SER A 224 1.59 -1.53 21.28
CA SER A 224 0.86 -0.27 21.15
C SER A 224 1.61 0.87 21.84
N ILE A 225 2.13 0.65 23.05
CA ILE A 225 2.99 1.59 23.77
C ILE A 225 4.25 1.86 22.94
N LYS A 226 4.89 0.82 22.40
CA LYS A 226 6.06 0.96 21.52
C LYS A 226 5.74 1.80 20.28
N MET A 227 4.61 1.56 19.62
CA MET A 227 4.19 2.32 18.43
C MET A 227 3.91 3.79 18.76
N ILE A 228 3.31 4.07 19.92
CA ILE A 228 3.06 5.44 20.39
C ILE A 228 4.39 6.17 20.68
N GLY A 229 5.36 5.50 21.32
CA GLY A 229 6.68 6.09 21.60
C GLY A 229 7.63 6.11 20.39
N GLN A 230 7.39 5.23 19.42
CA GLN A 230 8.18 5.08 18.20
C GLN A 230 7.29 5.03 16.95
N PRO A 231 6.60 6.14 16.61
CA PRO A 231 5.77 6.18 15.42
C PRO A 231 6.57 5.79 14.17
N GLU A 232 5.95 5.01 13.28
CA GLU A 232 6.60 4.51 12.06
C GLU A 232 7.06 5.64 11.12
N TYR A 233 6.41 6.79 11.21
CA TYR A 233 6.58 7.92 10.31
C TYR A 233 7.14 9.17 11.01
N LYS A 234 8.03 9.00 12.01
CA LYS A 234 8.66 10.14 12.70
C LYS A 234 9.33 11.13 11.75
N TRP A 235 10.01 10.64 10.72
CA TRP A 235 10.60 11.45 9.64
C TRP A 235 9.63 12.44 8.98
N GLN A 236 8.32 12.23 9.05
CA GLN A 236 7.34 13.20 8.53
C GLN A 236 7.35 14.53 9.29
N SER A 237 7.79 14.57 10.55
CA SER A 237 7.96 15.84 11.27
C SER A 237 9.12 16.66 10.71
N ASP A 238 10.22 16.00 10.30
CA ASP A 238 11.35 16.67 9.65
C ASP A 238 10.93 17.26 8.30
N MET A 239 10.18 16.49 7.54
CA MET A 239 9.63 16.96 6.27
C MET A 239 8.63 18.10 6.42
N ARG A 240 7.80 18.06 7.46
CA ARG A 240 6.91 19.19 7.78
C ARG A 240 7.71 20.44 8.13
N ALA A 241 8.77 20.33 8.93
CA ALA A 241 9.66 21.45 9.21
C ALA A 241 10.31 21.99 7.93
N GLY A 242 10.70 21.10 7.00
CA GLY A 242 11.16 21.51 5.67
C GLY A 242 10.09 22.22 4.84
N ALA A 243 8.84 21.78 4.90
CA ALA A 243 7.72 22.45 4.23
C ALA A 243 7.46 23.86 4.81
N GLU A 244 7.58 24.02 6.13
CA GLU A 244 7.48 25.30 6.82
C GLU A 244 8.64 26.24 6.40
N TRP A 245 9.86 25.69 6.25
CA TRP A 245 10.99 26.45 5.72
C TRP A 245 10.73 26.94 4.29
N LEU A 246 10.21 26.08 3.39
CA LEU A 246 9.85 26.48 2.02
C LEU A 246 8.80 27.60 2.02
N ALA A 247 7.80 27.51 2.88
CA ALA A 247 6.75 28.53 2.99
C ALA A 247 7.28 29.92 3.38
N GLN A 248 8.42 29.97 4.07
CA GLN A 248 9.04 31.20 4.56
C GLN A 248 10.14 31.74 3.64
N ASN A 249 10.82 30.85 2.89
CA ASN A 249 12.07 31.19 2.20
C ASN A 249 12.00 31.09 0.67
N VAL A 250 10.95 30.49 0.12
CA VAL A 250 10.80 30.30 -1.33
C VAL A 250 9.61 31.09 -1.84
N SER A 251 9.75 31.76 -2.99
CA SER A 251 8.64 32.50 -3.59
C SER A 251 7.51 31.56 -4.04
N GLY A 252 6.28 32.07 -4.14
CA GLY A 252 5.11 31.27 -4.50
C GLY A 252 5.10 30.76 -5.96
N ASP A 253 5.87 31.41 -6.83
CA ASP A 253 6.02 31.10 -8.25
C ASP A 253 7.18 30.13 -8.56
N GLU A 254 8.10 29.94 -7.61
CA GLU A 254 9.22 29.01 -7.76
C GLU A 254 8.77 27.55 -7.69
N THR A 255 9.37 26.71 -8.55
CA THR A 255 9.17 25.26 -8.52
C THR A 255 10.28 24.59 -7.71
N VAL A 256 9.89 23.85 -6.67
CA VAL A 256 10.80 23.11 -5.80
C VAL A 256 10.72 21.62 -6.14
N GLY A 257 11.85 20.93 -6.21
CA GLY A 257 11.90 19.49 -6.42
C GLY A 257 11.96 18.74 -5.10
N ALA A 258 11.29 17.60 -5.01
CA ALA A 258 11.41 16.69 -3.88
C ALA A 258 11.17 15.25 -4.34
N PHE A 259 11.77 14.29 -3.64
CA PHE A 259 11.52 12.86 -3.86
C PHE A 259 10.41 12.33 -2.94
N ASN A 260 9.93 13.15 -2.00
CA ASN A 260 8.74 12.92 -1.20
C ASN A 260 7.79 14.14 -1.29
N ALA A 261 7.43 14.55 -2.51
CA ALA A 261 6.77 15.83 -2.78
C ALA A 261 5.44 16.06 -2.05
N GLY A 262 4.71 15.01 -1.68
CA GLY A 262 3.37 15.13 -1.09
C GLY A 262 3.29 15.98 0.18
N ILE A 263 4.22 15.78 1.12
CA ILE A 263 4.22 16.52 2.40
C ILE A 263 4.63 17.98 2.15
N TYR A 264 5.66 18.21 1.34
CA TYR A 264 6.10 19.55 1.01
C TYR A 264 5.02 20.34 0.28
N ALA A 265 4.40 19.76 -0.76
CA ALA A 265 3.33 20.41 -1.51
C ALA A 265 2.16 20.80 -0.61
N TYR A 266 1.72 19.88 0.27
CA TYR A 266 0.55 20.09 1.11
C TYR A 266 0.78 21.18 2.18
N TYR A 267 1.92 21.17 2.87
CA TYR A 267 2.15 22.07 4.00
C TYR A 267 2.82 23.40 3.64
N SER A 268 3.58 23.47 2.54
CA SER A 268 4.29 24.71 2.18
C SER A 268 3.46 25.69 1.36
N GLY A 269 2.39 25.21 0.71
CA GLY A 269 1.65 25.99 -0.29
C GLY A 269 2.49 26.37 -1.52
N ARG A 270 3.61 25.67 -1.76
CA ARG A 270 4.49 25.88 -2.92
C ARG A 270 4.24 24.84 -4.01
N ARG A 271 4.63 25.18 -5.23
CA ARG A 271 4.66 24.23 -6.34
C ARG A 271 5.83 23.26 -6.12
N VAL A 272 5.54 22.01 -5.81
CA VAL A 272 6.55 20.96 -5.62
C VAL A 272 6.43 19.91 -6.70
N LEU A 273 7.53 19.67 -7.42
CA LEU A 273 7.66 18.65 -8.45
C LEU A 273 8.18 17.34 -7.84
N SER A 274 7.50 16.22 -8.15
CA SER A 274 7.87 14.89 -7.65
C SER A 274 8.95 14.27 -8.53
N LEU A 275 10.17 14.19 -8.02
CA LEU A 275 11.33 13.66 -8.75
C LEU A 275 11.49 12.14 -8.65
N ASP A 276 10.74 11.50 -7.75
CA ASP A 276 10.73 10.04 -7.59
C ASP A 276 9.86 9.32 -8.64
N GLY A 277 9.04 10.06 -9.37
CA GLY A 277 8.11 9.54 -10.37
C GLY A 277 6.84 8.88 -9.80
N LEU A 278 6.53 9.04 -8.50
CA LEU A 278 5.32 8.43 -7.92
C LEU A 278 4.02 9.00 -8.47
N VAL A 279 4.05 10.26 -8.92
CA VAL A 279 2.89 10.99 -9.49
C VAL A 279 3.23 11.68 -10.81
N ASP A 280 4.43 11.46 -11.34
CA ASP A 280 4.95 12.11 -12.53
C ASP A 280 5.66 11.08 -13.42
N TRP A 281 5.07 10.77 -14.58
CA TRP A 281 5.63 9.75 -15.48
C TRP A 281 6.90 10.24 -16.17
N ASP A 282 6.97 11.53 -16.50
CA ASP A 282 8.11 12.12 -17.20
C ASP A 282 9.38 12.09 -16.32
N ALA A 283 9.21 12.19 -15.00
CA ALA A 283 10.29 11.97 -14.04
C ALA A 283 10.83 10.53 -14.06
N ILE A 284 9.99 9.53 -14.36
CA ILE A 284 10.44 8.13 -14.53
C ILE A 284 11.30 8.02 -15.78
N GLU A 285 10.87 8.61 -16.89
CA GLU A 285 11.59 8.60 -18.17
C GLU A 285 12.95 9.32 -18.03
N ALA A 286 12.95 10.53 -17.47
CA ALA A 286 14.18 11.29 -17.21
C ALA A 286 15.16 10.52 -16.30
N ARG A 287 14.64 9.74 -15.33
CA ARG A 287 15.46 8.88 -14.48
C ARG A 287 16.07 7.71 -15.24
N GLN A 288 15.31 7.07 -16.13
CA GLN A 288 15.81 5.99 -17.00
C GLN A 288 16.91 6.49 -17.95
N GLU A 289 16.75 7.72 -18.43
CA GLU A 289 17.71 8.43 -19.28
C GLU A 289 18.89 9.05 -18.49
N LYS A 290 18.89 8.92 -17.16
CA LYS A 290 19.89 9.51 -16.25
C LYS A 290 20.07 11.02 -16.45
N ARG A 291 18.98 11.76 -16.65
CA ARG A 291 18.96 13.23 -16.80
C ARG A 291 17.95 13.91 -15.87
N LEU A 292 17.77 13.36 -14.68
CA LEU A 292 16.68 13.77 -13.77
C LEU A 292 16.77 15.24 -13.35
N LEU A 293 17.99 15.80 -13.20
CA LEU A 293 18.16 17.21 -12.87
C LEU A 293 17.97 18.12 -14.08
N ASP A 294 18.29 17.67 -15.29
CA ASP A 294 17.97 18.42 -16.51
C ASP A 294 16.45 18.54 -16.67
N TYR A 295 15.73 17.44 -16.49
CA TYR A 295 14.27 17.42 -16.45
C TYR A 295 13.69 18.39 -15.40
N PHE A 296 14.26 18.41 -14.20
CA PHE A 296 13.84 19.33 -13.15
C PHE A 296 14.01 20.80 -13.56
N VAL A 297 15.15 21.15 -14.16
CA VAL A 297 15.44 22.52 -14.65
C VAL A 297 14.53 22.89 -15.83
N GLU A 298 14.28 21.97 -16.78
CA GLU A 298 13.34 22.14 -17.90
C GLU A 298 11.92 22.48 -17.41
N ARG A 299 11.55 22.02 -16.20
CA ARG A 299 10.27 22.32 -15.54
C ARG A 299 10.27 23.61 -14.73
N GLY A 300 11.32 24.43 -14.84
CA GLY A 300 11.49 25.68 -14.09
C GLY A 300 11.92 25.47 -12.65
N GLY A 301 12.47 24.31 -12.33
CA GLY A 301 12.97 23.97 -11.01
C GLY A 301 14.33 24.58 -10.69
N THR A 302 14.49 25.11 -9.48
CA THR A 302 15.76 25.73 -9.01
C THR A 302 16.31 25.09 -7.74
N LEU A 303 15.42 24.68 -6.83
CA LEU A 303 15.76 24.15 -5.52
C LEU A 303 15.24 22.73 -5.33
N ILE A 304 16.04 21.86 -4.73
CA ILE A 304 15.60 20.52 -4.29
C ILE A 304 15.66 20.45 -2.77
N ILE A 305 14.64 19.87 -2.14
CA ILE A 305 14.59 19.65 -0.70
C ILE A 305 14.14 18.21 -0.42
N ASP A 306 14.97 17.47 0.30
CA ASP A 306 14.62 16.15 0.83
C ASP A 306 15.63 15.72 1.90
N HIS A 307 15.44 14.54 2.46
CA HIS A 307 16.48 13.90 3.26
C HIS A 307 17.70 13.57 2.38
N GLU A 308 18.90 13.89 2.87
CA GLU A 308 20.16 13.65 2.14
C GLU A 308 20.32 12.18 1.74
N ALA A 309 19.99 11.23 2.64
CA ALA A 309 20.07 9.81 2.35
C ALA A 309 19.18 9.39 1.17
N TYR A 310 18.09 10.13 0.93
CA TYR A 310 17.19 9.87 -0.18
C TYR A 310 17.67 10.61 -1.43
N ALA A 311 17.85 11.93 -1.38
CA ALA A 311 18.29 12.73 -2.52
C ALA A 311 19.64 12.24 -3.08
N ILE A 312 20.67 12.21 -2.25
CA ILE A 312 22.02 11.82 -2.68
C ILE A 312 22.15 10.30 -2.70
N GLY A 313 21.80 9.64 -1.60
CA GLY A 313 22.05 8.20 -1.44
C GLY A 313 21.23 7.32 -2.39
N SER A 314 20.04 7.76 -2.81
CA SER A 314 19.17 6.96 -3.69
C SER A 314 19.09 7.47 -5.11
N PHE A 315 19.20 8.78 -5.35
CA PHE A 315 18.91 9.37 -6.65
C PHE A 315 20.10 10.00 -7.38
N SER A 316 21.26 10.19 -6.72
CA SER A 316 22.45 10.72 -7.40
C SER A 316 22.87 9.98 -8.68
N PRO A 317 22.70 8.65 -8.83
CA PRO A 317 23.07 7.98 -10.08
C PRO A 317 22.21 8.36 -11.30
N PHE A 318 21.12 9.10 -11.09
CA PHE A 318 20.20 9.52 -12.15
C PHE A 318 20.25 11.01 -12.45
N PHE A 319 21.09 11.78 -11.78
CA PHE A 319 21.13 13.24 -11.90
C PHE A 319 21.60 13.73 -13.27
N GLY A 320 22.44 12.95 -13.95
CA GLY A 320 23.05 13.34 -15.22
C GLY A 320 24.30 14.17 -15.02
N ALA A 321 24.50 15.16 -15.89
CA ALA A 321 25.70 16.02 -15.84
C ALA A 321 25.62 17.11 -14.77
N ARG A 322 24.41 17.46 -14.32
CA ARG A 322 24.17 18.47 -13.29
C ARG A 322 24.52 17.97 -11.90
N THR A 323 24.76 18.91 -11.00
CA THR A 323 25.13 18.62 -9.61
C THR A 323 24.23 19.36 -8.63
N LEU A 324 24.21 18.88 -7.39
CA LEU A 324 23.52 19.52 -6.28
C LEU A 324 24.54 20.24 -5.38
N GLU A 325 24.35 21.53 -5.17
CA GLU A 325 25.09 22.32 -4.18
C GLU A 325 24.22 22.49 -2.93
N PRO A 326 24.65 22.04 -1.75
CA PRO A 326 23.90 22.27 -0.52
C PRO A 326 23.90 23.78 -0.17
N ILE A 327 22.71 24.34 0.04
CA ILE A 327 22.51 25.74 0.45
C ILE A 327 22.37 25.82 1.96
N THR A 328 21.51 24.97 2.53
CA THR A 328 21.23 24.95 3.96
C THR A 328 20.81 23.56 4.40
N GLN A 329 21.14 23.25 5.64
CA GLN A 329 20.75 22.02 6.31
C GLN A 329 19.77 22.36 7.42
N LEU A 330 18.60 21.74 7.40
CA LEU A 330 17.58 21.97 8.40
C LEU A 330 17.79 21.06 9.62
N PRO A 331 17.40 21.52 10.83
CA PRO A 331 17.41 20.68 12.01
C PRO A 331 16.61 19.40 11.80
N THR A 332 17.14 18.28 12.28
CA THR A 332 16.49 16.97 12.18
C THR A 332 15.96 16.57 13.56
N LEU A 333 14.68 16.22 13.63
CA LEU A 333 14.01 15.80 14.87
C LEU A 333 14.17 14.29 15.08
N ASP A 334 14.12 13.48 14.01
CA ASP A 334 14.15 12.01 14.10
C ASP A 334 15.50 11.39 13.68
N GLY A 335 16.19 11.98 12.71
CA GLY A 335 17.52 11.54 12.26
C GLY A 335 17.53 10.26 11.42
N THR A 336 16.40 9.55 11.28
CA THR A 336 16.30 8.24 10.60
C THR A 336 16.88 8.24 9.18
N TYR A 337 16.71 9.32 8.42
CA TYR A 337 17.20 9.44 7.04
C TYR A 337 18.29 10.51 6.88
N GLY A 338 18.95 10.87 8.00
CA GLY A 338 19.86 12.01 8.02
C GLY A 338 19.10 13.34 7.87
N PRO A 339 19.84 14.44 7.68
CA PRO A 339 19.24 15.75 7.67
C PRO A 339 18.43 16.03 6.41
N ILE A 340 17.47 16.94 6.56
CA ILE A 340 16.82 17.58 5.41
C ILE A 340 17.76 18.64 4.89
N VAL A 341 18.12 18.57 3.61
CA VAL A 341 19.04 19.51 2.98
C VAL A 341 18.33 20.18 1.82
N VAL A 342 18.51 21.49 1.72
CA VAL A 342 18.06 22.28 0.56
C VAL A 342 19.26 22.42 -0.37
N TYR A 343 19.09 21.97 -1.60
CA TYR A 343 20.10 22.00 -2.64
C TYR A 343 19.72 22.99 -3.74
N ARG A 344 20.74 23.65 -4.32
CA ARG A 344 20.65 24.34 -5.61
C ARG A 344 21.11 23.39 -6.70
N VAL A 345 20.40 23.38 -7.82
CA VAL A 345 20.86 22.66 -9.02
C VAL A 345 21.85 23.53 -9.80
N LYS A 346 23.03 22.97 -10.12
CA LYS A 346 24.05 23.58 -10.98
C LYS A 346 24.12 22.89 -12.33
#